data_AF-A0A091N7J7-F1
#
_entry.id   AF-A0A091N7J7-F1
#
_cell.length_a   1.000
_cell.length_b   1.000
_cell.length_c   1.000
_cell.angle_alpha   90.00
_cell.angle_beta   90.00
_cell.angle_gamma   90.00
#
_symmetry.space_group_name_H-M   'P 1'
#
loop_
_entity.id
_entity.type
_entity.pdbx_description
1 polymer ?
#
loop_
_entity_poly.entity_id
_entity_poly.type
_entity_poly.pdbx_seq_one_letter_code
_entity_poly.pdbx_strand_id
1 'polypeptide(L)'
;SAEASPSVVFENIQRCSLNCLRMLLENISGLAVDDDFTVEVIPEINVAVVTFIKSIDTEEFVQKCSQHRRVKEFRMTVSLLELTQTIKAEKLPDSVSTDYLTVYFESVRNGGGPVSDVLHFPEENSAIITFCDRKGNT
;
A
#
# COMPACT_ATOMS: atom_id res chain seq x y z
N SER A 1 11.39 -17.23 -1.01
CA SER A 1 10.77 -16.44 -2.08
C SER A 1 10.13 -15.24 -1.41
N ALA A 2 10.36 -14.01 -1.86
CA ALA A 2 9.54 -12.89 -1.40
C ALA A 2 8.09 -13.19 -1.82
N GLU A 3 7.14 -13.18 -0.89
CA GLU A 3 5.72 -13.27 -1.26
C GLU A 3 5.39 -12.04 -2.12
N ALA A 4 4.88 -12.26 -3.33
CA ALA A 4 4.43 -11.18 -4.19
C ALA A 4 3.33 -10.40 -3.47
N SER A 5 3.37 -9.06 -3.55
CA SER A 5 2.37 -8.21 -2.92
C SER A 5 0.98 -8.59 -3.45
N PRO A 6 -0.02 -8.87 -2.58
CA PRO A 6 -1.39 -9.12 -3.01
C PRO A 6 -2.10 -7.84 -3.46
N SER A 7 -1.40 -6.71 -3.40
CA SER A 7 -1.93 -5.39 -3.70
C SER A 7 -1.24 -4.78 -4.91
N VAL A 8 -2.02 -4.07 -5.70
CA VAL A 8 -1.54 -3.28 -6.84
C VAL A 8 -2.04 -1.85 -6.70
N VAL A 9 -1.23 -0.91 -7.16
CA VAL A 9 -1.55 0.52 -7.15
C VAL A 9 -1.86 0.97 -8.56
N PHE A 10 -2.98 1.68 -8.70
CA PHE A 10 -3.35 2.42 -9.90
C PHE A 10 -3.18 3.91 -9.64
N GLU A 11 -2.42 4.58 -10.49
CA GLU A 11 -2.26 6.04 -10.43
C GLU A 11 -2.89 6.70 -11.65
N ASN A 12 -3.08 8.01 -11.57
CA ASN A 12 -3.71 8.82 -12.62
C ASN A 12 -5.16 8.43 -12.91
N ILE A 13 -5.91 8.05 -11.86
CA ILE A 13 -7.30 7.55 -11.99
C ILE A 13 -8.35 8.65 -12.20
N GLN A 14 -7.98 9.94 -12.22
CA GLN A 14 -8.92 11.07 -12.31
C GLN A 14 -9.83 11.06 -13.55
N ARG A 15 -9.44 10.31 -14.60
CA ARG A 15 -10.22 10.16 -15.85
C ARG A 15 -11.13 8.93 -15.85
N CYS A 16 -11.11 8.14 -14.78
CA CYS A 16 -11.83 6.89 -14.63
C CYS A 16 -12.72 6.96 -13.38
N SER A 17 -14.04 6.87 -13.54
CA SER A 17 -14.93 6.79 -12.38
C SER A 17 -14.71 5.48 -11.61
N LEU A 18 -15.03 5.45 -10.31
CA LEU A 18 -14.88 4.24 -9.49
C LEU A 18 -15.62 3.03 -10.09
N ASN A 19 -16.84 3.22 -10.61
CA ASN A 19 -17.58 2.14 -11.26
C ASN A 19 -16.91 1.67 -12.55
N CYS A 20 -16.32 2.59 -13.33
CA CYS A 20 -15.55 2.23 -14.53
C CYS A 20 -14.30 1.43 -14.16
N LEU A 21 -13.59 1.83 -13.10
CA LEU A 21 -12.42 1.13 -12.57
C LEU A 21 -12.79 -0.27 -12.07
N ARG A 22 -13.85 -0.40 -11.26
CA ARG A 22 -14.33 -1.71 -10.76
C ARG A 22 -14.63 -2.67 -11.91
N MET A 23 -15.45 -2.26 -12.88
CA MET A 23 -15.75 -3.09 -14.06
C MET A 23 -14.51 -3.45 -14.87
N LEU A 24 -13.53 -2.54 -14.96
CA LEU A 24 -12.27 -2.79 -15.65
C LEU A 24 -11.44 -3.85 -14.93
N LEU A 25 -11.35 -3.76 -13.59
CA LEU A 25 -10.65 -4.71 -12.75
C LEU A 25 -11.31 -6.09 -12.81
N GLU A 26 -12.63 -6.17 -12.72
CA GLU A 26 -13.40 -7.43 -12.84
C GLU A 26 -13.16 -8.09 -14.21
N ASN A 27 -13.16 -7.32 -15.30
CA ASN A 27 -12.93 -7.83 -16.65
C ASN A 27 -11.52 -8.40 -16.81
N ILE A 28 -10.49 -7.68 -16.33
CA ILE A 28 -9.09 -8.09 -16.52
C ILE A 28 -8.73 -9.27 -15.60
N SER A 29 -9.22 -9.25 -14.36
CA SER A 29 -8.92 -10.30 -13.36
C SER A 29 -9.80 -11.53 -13.50
N GLY A 30 -11.02 -11.40 -14.02
CA GLY A 30 -12.06 -12.44 -13.96
C GLY A 30 -12.61 -12.66 -12.55
N LEU A 31 -12.46 -11.68 -11.66
CA LEU A 31 -12.86 -11.74 -10.25
C LEU A 31 -13.99 -10.76 -9.95
N ALA A 32 -14.70 -10.96 -8.83
CA ALA A 32 -15.76 -10.06 -8.37
C ALA A 32 -15.25 -9.06 -7.32
N VAL A 33 -15.64 -7.79 -7.46
CA VAL A 33 -15.35 -6.78 -6.43
C VAL A 33 -16.06 -7.11 -5.13
N ASP A 34 -15.46 -6.73 -4.00
CA ASP A 34 -15.92 -6.95 -2.62
C ASP A 34 -15.87 -8.41 -2.14
N ASP A 35 -16.00 -9.40 -3.04
CA ASP A 35 -15.87 -10.83 -2.71
C ASP A 35 -14.43 -11.35 -2.89
N ASP A 36 -13.79 -11.05 -4.03
CA ASP A 36 -12.47 -11.57 -4.39
C ASP A 36 -11.36 -10.50 -4.26
N PHE A 37 -11.71 -9.22 -4.29
CA PHE A 37 -10.78 -8.09 -4.11
C PHE A 37 -11.49 -6.83 -3.63
N THR A 38 -10.74 -5.93 -2.96
CA THR A 38 -11.23 -4.63 -2.53
C THR A 38 -10.55 -3.49 -3.30
N VAL A 39 -11.21 -2.34 -3.37
CA VAL A 39 -10.68 -1.12 -4.01
C VAL A 39 -10.81 0.05 -3.06
N GLU A 40 -9.68 0.62 -2.65
CA GLU A 40 -9.59 1.84 -1.85
C GLU A 40 -9.11 2.99 -2.73
N VAL A 41 -9.79 4.14 -2.67
CA VAL A 41 -9.45 5.32 -3.47
C VAL A 41 -8.91 6.42 -2.56
N ILE A 42 -7.77 6.98 -2.93
CA ILE A 42 -7.11 8.11 -2.28
C ILE A 42 -7.20 9.31 -3.23
N PRO A 43 -8.31 10.08 -3.19
CA PRO A 43 -8.60 11.12 -4.17
C PRO A 43 -7.60 12.27 -4.13
N GLU A 44 -6.96 12.54 -2.99
CA GLU A 44 -6.00 13.62 -2.79
C GLU A 44 -4.78 13.50 -3.72
N ILE A 45 -4.42 12.27 -4.07
CA ILE A 45 -3.27 11.96 -4.94
C ILE A 45 -3.68 11.22 -6.23
N ASN A 46 -4.99 11.09 -6.50
CA ASN A 46 -5.53 10.37 -7.66
C ASN A 46 -5.00 8.92 -7.79
N VAL A 47 -5.00 8.20 -6.67
CA VAL A 47 -4.55 6.81 -6.57
C VAL A 47 -5.71 5.90 -6.16
N ALA A 48 -5.71 4.67 -6.65
CA ALA A 48 -6.49 3.57 -6.10
C ALA A 48 -5.58 2.39 -5.75
N VAL A 49 -5.80 1.79 -4.58
CA VAL A 49 -5.17 0.55 -4.17
C VAL A 49 -6.18 -0.58 -4.34
N VAL A 50 -5.78 -1.61 -5.07
CA VAL A 50 -6.56 -2.83 -5.25
C VAL A 50 -5.88 -3.93 -4.45
N THR A 51 -6.61 -4.57 -3.54
CA THR A 51 -6.08 -5.65 -2.70
C THR A 51 -6.85 -6.92 -2.99
N PHE A 52 -6.16 -7.93 -3.52
CA PHE A 52 -6.74 -9.22 -3.86
C PHE A 52 -6.85 -10.10 -2.61
N ILE A 53 -8.08 -10.50 -2.28
CA ILE A 53 -8.37 -11.46 -1.21
C ILE A 53 -8.09 -12.87 -1.73
N LYS A 54 -8.46 -13.13 -2.99
CA LYS A 54 -8.17 -14.37 -3.68
C LYS A 54 -6.74 -14.35 -4.21
N SER A 55 -6.02 -15.45 -4.02
CA SER A 55 -4.68 -15.62 -4.58
C SER A 55 -4.72 -15.53 -6.10
N ILE A 56 -3.96 -14.58 -6.65
CA ILE A 56 -3.70 -14.44 -8.09
C ILE A 56 -2.22 -14.15 -8.34
N ASP A 57 -1.79 -14.29 -9.58
CA ASP A 57 -0.51 -13.77 -10.05
C ASP A 57 -0.63 -12.25 -10.27
N THR A 58 -0.17 -11.46 -9.30
CA THR A 58 -0.27 -10.00 -9.34
C THR A 58 0.68 -9.37 -10.37
N GLU A 59 1.79 -10.02 -10.70
CA GLU A 59 2.69 -9.57 -11.77
C GLU A 59 2.05 -9.77 -13.14
N GLU A 60 1.45 -10.93 -13.40
CA GLU A 60 0.70 -11.20 -14.63
C GLU A 60 -0.49 -10.24 -14.75
N PHE A 61 -1.18 -9.94 -13.64
CA PHE A 61 -2.26 -8.98 -13.61
C PHE A 61 -1.79 -7.56 -14.00
N VAL A 62 -0.70 -7.08 -13.41
CA VAL A 62 -0.09 -5.77 -13.75
C VAL A 62 0.28 -5.72 -15.24
N GLN A 63 0.85 -6.80 -15.78
CA GLN A 63 1.16 -6.94 -17.21
C GLN A 63 -0.10 -6.81 -18.08
N LYS A 64 -1.17 -7.55 -17.75
CA LYS A 64 -2.46 -7.49 -18.47
C LYS A 64 -3.06 -6.09 -18.42
N CYS A 65 -3.06 -5.45 -17.25
CA CYS A 65 -3.57 -4.08 -17.08
C CYS A 65 -2.77 -3.07 -17.90
N SER A 66 -1.44 -3.13 -17.87
CA SER A 66 -0.55 -2.23 -18.62
C SER A 66 -0.78 -2.32 -20.13
N GLN A 67 -1.23 -3.46 -20.63
CA GLN A 67 -1.54 -3.67 -22.05
C GLN A 67 -2.99 -3.31 -22.41
N HIS A 68 -3.89 -3.24 -21.43
CA HIS A 68 -5.33 -3.08 -21.64
C HIS A 68 -5.69 -1.70 -22.24
N ARG A 69 -6.57 -1.71 -23.25
CA ARG A 69 -6.90 -0.52 -24.05
C ARG A 69 -7.39 0.65 -23.20
N ARG A 70 -8.34 0.43 -22.29
CA ARG A 70 -8.90 1.50 -21.43
C ARG A 70 -7.88 2.08 -20.46
N VAL A 71 -6.96 1.26 -19.94
CA VAL A 71 -5.89 1.73 -19.03
C VAL A 71 -5.03 2.76 -19.78
N LYS A 72 -4.65 2.44 -21.02
CA LYS A 72 -3.90 3.35 -21.91
C LYS A 72 -4.71 4.59 -22.31
N GLU A 73 -5.98 4.45 -22.68
CA GLU A 73 -6.86 5.57 -23.06
C GLU A 73 -7.02 6.58 -21.91
N PHE A 74 -7.21 6.08 -20.69
CA PHE A 74 -7.29 6.92 -19.50
C PHE A 74 -5.93 7.41 -19.01
N ARG A 75 -4.82 6.88 -19.56
CA ARG A 75 -3.44 7.19 -19.14
C ARG A 75 -3.18 6.82 -17.68
N MET A 76 -3.83 5.76 -17.21
CA MET A 76 -3.56 5.19 -15.90
C MET A 76 -2.26 4.39 -15.93
N THR A 77 -1.54 4.41 -14.82
CA THR A 77 -0.39 3.54 -14.55
C THR A 77 -0.79 2.49 -13.54
N VAL A 78 -0.15 1.33 -13.59
CA VAL A 78 -0.39 0.22 -12.67
C VAL A 78 0.94 -0.42 -12.31
N SER A 79 1.13 -0.69 -11.02
CA SER A 79 2.31 -1.38 -10.50
C SER A 79 1.93 -2.20 -9.27
N LEU A 80 2.83 -3.09 -8.84
CA LEU A 80 2.69 -3.72 -7.52
C LEU A 80 2.79 -2.65 -6.44
N LEU A 81 1.98 -2.80 -5.38
CA LEU A 81 2.14 -1.97 -4.20
C LEU A 81 3.40 -2.41 -3.46
N GLU A 82 4.35 -1.48 -3.32
CA GLU A 82 5.60 -1.72 -2.61
C GLU A 82 5.33 -1.97 -1.12
N LEU A 83 6.04 -2.95 -0.56
CA LEU A 83 6.07 -3.14 0.88
C LEU A 83 6.89 -2.01 1.48
N THR A 84 6.26 -1.19 2.32
CA THR A 84 6.98 -0.18 3.09
C THR A 84 7.50 -0.78 4.40
N GLN A 85 8.74 -0.44 4.72
CA GLN A 85 9.34 -0.66 6.04
C GLN A 85 9.31 0.61 6.88
N THR A 86 8.85 1.72 6.31
CA THR A 86 8.90 3.04 6.97
C THR A 86 7.50 3.61 7.14
N ILE A 87 7.28 4.22 8.29
CA ILE A 87 6.05 4.96 8.60
C ILE A 87 6.40 6.33 9.15
N LYS A 88 5.50 7.30 8.97
CA LYS A 88 5.54 8.58 9.67
C LYS A 88 4.53 8.58 10.80
N ALA A 89 4.99 8.78 12.03
CA ALA A 89 4.16 9.04 13.19
C ALA A 89 4.04 10.56 13.37
N GLU A 90 2.82 11.08 13.42
CA GLU A 90 2.55 12.52 13.55
C GLU A 90 1.77 12.83 14.84
N LYS A 91 1.74 14.10 15.23
CA LYS A 91 1.09 14.59 16.46
C LYS A 91 1.71 13.98 17.72
N LEU A 92 3.03 13.81 17.69
CA LEU A 92 3.78 13.32 18.82
C LEU A 92 3.82 14.35 19.95
N PRO A 93 3.75 13.92 21.23
CA PRO A 93 3.96 14.81 22.36
C PRO A 93 5.37 15.42 22.32
N ASP A 94 5.50 16.71 22.69
CA ASP A 94 6.79 17.43 22.67
C ASP A 94 7.89 16.77 23.52
N SER A 95 7.51 16.00 24.53
CA SER A 95 8.42 15.32 25.47
C SER A 95 8.77 13.87 25.08
N VAL A 96 8.29 13.37 23.94
CA VAL A 96 8.53 11.98 23.55
C VAL A 96 10.00 11.75 23.22
N SER A 97 10.60 10.71 23.80
CA SER A 97 11.96 10.30 23.48
C SER A 97 11.98 9.29 22.33
N THR A 98 13.10 9.23 21.62
CA THR A 98 13.35 8.18 20.62
C THR A 98 13.27 6.79 21.23
N ASP A 99 13.80 6.59 22.44
CA ASP A 99 13.73 5.31 23.16
C ASP A 99 12.28 4.87 23.43
N TYR A 100 11.41 5.83 23.80
CA TYR A 100 9.99 5.54 23.98
C TYR A 100 9.32 5.17 22.67
N LEU A 101 9.61 5.90 21.59
CA LEU A 101 9.08 5.60 20.25
C LEU A 101 9.50 4.19 19.81
N THR A 102 10.78 3.83 19.98
CA THR A 102 11.28 2.48 19.68
C THR A 102 10.49 1.43 20.43
N VAL A 103 10.42 1.50 21.77
CA VAL A 103 9.69 0.51 22.58
C VAL A 103 8.20 0.45 22.23
N TYR A 104 7.58 1.60 21.93
CA TYR A 104 6.18 1.66 21.55
C TYR A 104 5.90 0.94 20.22
N PHE A 105 6.73 1.17 19.21
CA PHE A 105 6.59 0.56 17.88
C PHE A 105 7.15 -0.86 17.78
N GLU A 106 7.98 -1.29 18.73
CA GLU A 106 8.40 -2.70 18.88
C GLU A 106 7.35 -3.56 19.59
N SER A 107 6.44 -2.94 20.33
CA SER A 107 5.42 -3.65 21.10
C SER A 107 4.43 -4.37 20.17
N VAL A 108 4.44 -5.71 20.23
CA VAL A 108 3.46 -6.56 19.53
C VAL A 108 2.02 -6.25 19.95
N ARG A 109 1.81 -5.75 21.18
CA ARG A 109 0.48 -5.33 21.65
C ARG A 109 -0.10 -4.16 20.85
N ASN A 110 0.77 -3.35 20.25
CA ASN A 110 0.40 -2.22 19.40
C ASN A 110 0.38 -2.61 17.91
N GLY A 111 0.49 -3.90 17.58
CA GLY A 111 0.66 -4.37 16.19
C GLY A 111 2.05 -4.06 15.62
N GLY A 112 3.02 -3.76 16.49
CA GLY A 112 4.38 -3.37 16.14
C GLY A 112 5.30 -4.53 15.75
N GLY A 113 6.56 -4.19 15.47
CA GLY A 113 7.61 -5.13 15.09
C GLY A 113 9.00 -4.53 15.34
N PRO A 114 10.08 -5.31 15.20
CA PRO A 114 11.43 -4.84 15.49
C PRO A 114 11.75 -3.56 14.72
N VAL A 115 12.23 -2.53 15.43
CA VAL A 115 12.55 -1.22 14.84
C VAL A 115 14.04 -1.17 14.56
N SER A 116 14.41 -0.78 13.35
CA SER A 116 15.81 -0.60 12.95
C SER A 116 16.31 0.82 13.15
N ASP A 117 15.44 1.82 12.97
CA ASP A 117 15.81 3.23 13.07
C ASP A 117 14.61 4.13 13.42
N VAL A 118 14.91 5.25 14.11
CA VAL A 118 13.94 6.29 14.47
C VAL A 118 14.55 7.66 14.19
N LEU A 119 14.00 8.35 13.19
CA LEU A 119 14.35 9.73 12.86
C LEU A 119 13.28 10.66 13.46
N HIS A 120 13.61 11.33 14.56
CA HIS A 120 12.69 12.22 15.26
C HIS A 120 12.80 13.67 14.76
N PHE A 121 11.66 14.31 14.49
CA PHE A 121 11.51 15.69 14.06
C PHE A 121 10.68 16.47 15.09
N PRO A 122 11.29 16.95 16.20
CA PRO A 122 10.56 17.63 17.27
C PRO A 122 9.81 18.88 16.81
N GLU A 123 10.40 19.65 15.89
CA GLU A 123 9.79 20.87 15.34
C GLU A 123 8.52 20.61 14.52
N GLU A 124 8.36 19.39 14.00
CA GLU A 124 7.19 18.94 13.24
C GLU A 124 6.25 18.06 14.07
N ASN A 125 6.53 17.84 15.36
CA ASN A 125 5.83 16.88 16.20
C ASN A 125 5.68 15.51 15.51
N SER A 126 6.73 15.05 14.82
CA SER A 126 6.67 13.83 14.02
C SER A 126 7.96 13.00 14.07
N ALA A 127 7.87 11.72 13.72
CA ALA A 127 9.02 10.85 13.58
C ALA A 127 8.83 9.87 12.42
N ILE A 128 9.92 9.55 11.73
CA ILE A 128 9.97 8.45 10.78
C ILE A 128 10.48 7.21 11.52
N ILE A 129 9.68 6.15 11.52
CA ILE A 129 10.02 4.86 12.14
C ILE A 129 10.33 3.89 11.01
N THR A 130 11.49 3.27 11.05
CA THR A 130 11.90 2.21 10.12
C THR A 130 11.88 0.88 10.84
N PHE A 131 11.14 -0.08 10.32
CA PHE A 131 11.09 -1.45 10.81
C PHE A 131 12.17 -2.31 10.15
N CYS A 132 12.67 -3.28 10.91
CA CYS A 132 13.49 -4.34 10.35
C CYS A 132 12.71 -5.07 9.26
N ASP A 133 13.42 -5.44 8.19
CA ASP A 133 12.84 -6.15 7.06
C ASP A 133 12.04 -7.37 7.54
N ARG A 134 10.81 -7.52 7.05
CA ARG A 134 10.07 -8.77 7.18
C ARG A 134 10.81 -9.78 6.30
N LYS A 135 11.88 -10.37 6.82
CA LYS A 135 12.24 -11.72 6.41
C LYS A 135 11.01 -12.55 6.75
N GLY A 136 10.15 -12.80 5.76
CA GLY A 136 9.10 -13.79 5.86
C GLY A 136 9.76 -15.03 6.44
N ASN A 137 9.31 -15.46 7.62
CA ASN A 137 9.81 -16.67 8.27
C ASN A 137 9.80 -17.78 7.21
N THR A 138 11.01 -18.18 6.77
CA THR A 138 11.23 -19.39 5.99
C THR A 138 11.00 -20.63 6.83
#